data_AF-A0A0G4MXQ9-F1
#
_entry.id   AF-A0A0G4MXQ9-F1
#
_cell.length_a   1.000
_cell.length_b   1.000
_cell.length_c   1.000
_cell.angle_alpha   90.00
_cell.angle_beta   90.00
_cell.angle_gamma   90.00
#
_symmetry.space_group_name_H-M   'P 1'
#
loop_
_entity.id
_entity.type
_entity.pdbx_description
1 polymer ?
#
loop_
_entity_poly.entity_id
_entity_poly.type
_entity_poly.pdbx_seq_one_letter_code
_entity_poly.pdbx_strand_id
1 'polypeptide(L)'
;PELIAAFKSTFKSFFPSGAKNSPDLSRIVNARHFARMKKMLDSTEGEIVIGGGMDEAQLFIEPTIVLANSPHDSVVREESFGPIFA
;
A
#
# COMPACT_ATOMS: atom_id res chain seq x y z
N PRO A 1 -4.24 14.97 -9.03
CA PRO A 1 -5.58 15.11 -8.38
C PRO A 1 -5.43 15.65 -6.95
N GLU A 2 -6.38 16.47 -6.50
CA GLU A 2 -6.33 17.14 -5.20
C GLU A 2 -6.27 16.15 -4.02
N LEU A 3 -7.04 15.05 -4.12
CA LEU A 3 -7.03 13.97 -3.15
C LEU A 3 -5.66 13.28 -3.04
N ILE A 4 -5.00 12.98 -4.16
CA ILE A 4 -3.66 12.37 -4.17
C ILE A 4 -2.63 13.31 -3.54
N ALA A 5 -2.74 14.62 -3.79
CA ALA A 5 -1.87 15.61 -3.17
C ALA A 5 -2.09 15.68 -1.64
N ALA A 6 -3.34 15.63 -1.19
CA ALA A 6 -3.68 15.57 0.22
C ALA A 6 -3.10 14.32 0.90
N PHE A 7 -3.25 13.13 0.30
CA PHE A 7 -2.64 11.90 0.83
C PHE A 7 -1.11 12.01 0.92
N LYS A 8 -0.44 12.55 -0.12
CA LYS A 8 1.02 12.77 -0.09
C LYS A 8 1.44 13.70 1.05
N SER A 9 0.67 14.76 1.32
CA SER A 9 0.94 15.68 2.43
C SER A 9 0.73 15.00 3.79
N THR A 10 -0.39 14.30 3.96
CA THR A 10 -0.74 13.62 5.22
C THR A 10 0.24 12.51 5.56
N PHE A 11 0.64 11.68 4.59
CA PHE A 11 1.61 10.60 4.84
C PHE A 11 2.98 11.14 5.24
N LYS A 12 3.42 12.29 4.69
CA LYS A 12 4.65 12.95 5.14
C LYS A 12 4.53 13.47 6.57
N SER A 13 3.37 13.96 6.97
CA SER A 13 3.11 14.42 8.35
C SER A 13 3.10 13.25 9.33
N PHE A 14 2.47 12.13 8.97
CA PHE A 14 2.37 10.94 9.82
C PHE A 14 3.68 10.17 9.90
N PHE A 15 4.45 10.15 8.80
CA PHE A 15 5.68 9.38 8.66
C PHE A 15 6.85 10.25 8.18
N PRO A 16 7.29 11.25 8.99
CA PRO A 16 8.33 12.21 8.57
C PRO A 16 9.68 11.55 8.27
N SER A 17 9.98 10.41 8.90
CA SER A 17 11.19 9.60 8.69
C SER A 17 10.94 8.38 7.79
N GLY A 18 9.82 8.36 7.07
CA GLY A 18 9.35 7.24 6.24
C GLY A 18 8.56 6.19 7.03
N ALA A 19 7.55 5.61 6.37
CA ALA A 19 6.58 4.70 7.01
C ALA A 19 7.23 3.44 7.59
N LYS A 20 8.31 2.94 6.97
CA LYS A 20 9.09 1.79 7.45
C LYS A 20 9.71 2.02 8.83
N ASN A 21 10.18 3.23 9.09
CA ASN A 21 10.85 3.59 10.34
C ASN A 21 9.88 4.10 11.42
N SER A 22 8.59 4.22 11.08
CA SER A 22 7.58 4.68 12.04
C SER A 22 7.31 3.60 13.10
N PRO A 23 7.30 3.96 14.40
CA PRO A 23 6.89 3.05 15.47
C PRO A 23 5.37 2.80 15.46
N ASP A 24 4.59 3.65 14.78
CA ASP A 24 3.13 3.62 14.80
C ASP A 24 2.54 2.74 13.68
N LEU A 25 3.35 2.36 12.69
CA LEU A 25 2.92 1.48 11.61
C LEU A 25 3.34 0.03 11.87
N SER A 26 2.33 -0.82 12.06
CA SER A 26 2.51 -2.25 12.27
C SER A 26 3.05 -2.99 11.04
N ARG A 27 3.44 -4.25 11.23
CA ARG A 27 3.85 -5.16 10.14
C ARG A 27 2.73 -6.10 9.76
N ILE A 28 2.83 -6.68 8.57
CA ILE A 28 1.91 -7.70 8.13
C ILE A 28 2.06 -8.93 9.02
N VAL A 29 0.94 -9.54 9.41
CA VAL A 29 0.89 -10.59 10.43
C VAL A 29 1.78 -11.80 10.14
N ASN A 30 1.98 -12.17 8.88
CA ASN A 30 2.89 -13.25 8.47
C ASN A 30 3.24 -13.18 6.97
N ALA A 31 4.21 -14.00 6.55
CA ALA A 31 4.68 -14.10 5.17
C ALA A 31 3.58 -14.51 4.17
N ARG A 32 2.61 -15.33 4.58
CA ARG A 32 1.49 -15.72 3.70
C ARG A 32 0.60 -14.53 3.35
N HIS A 33 0.22 -13.71 4.33
CA HIS A 33 -0.57 -12.50 4.07
C HIS A 33 0.24 -11.44 3.32
N PHE A 34 1.54 -11.34 3.59
CA PHE A 34 2.45 -10.47 2.83
C PHE A 34 2.48 -10.87 1.35
N ALA A 35 2.74 -12.15 1.05
CA ALA A 35 2.81 -12.65 -0.32
C ALA A 35 1.47 -12.49 -1.07
N ARG A 36 0.33 -12.64 -0.37
CA ARG A 36 -1.00 -12.36 -0.94
C ARG A 36 -1.14 -10.90 -1.37
N MET A 37 -0.76 -9.96 -0.53
CA MET A 37 -0.83 -8.52 -0.86
C MET A 37 0.19 -8.11 -1.92
N LYS A 38 1.39 -8.70 -1.89
CA LYS A 38 2.36 -8.54 -2.97
C LYS A 38 1.77 -9.00 -4.30
N LYS A 39 1.17 -10.19 -4.35
CA LYS A 39 0.52 -10.71 -5.55
C LYS A 39 -0.62 -9.80 -6.03
N MET A 40 -1.43 -9.27 -5.11
CA MET A 40 -2.47 -8.29 -5.44
C MET A 40 -1.87 -7.07 -6.16
N LEU A 41 -0.84 -6.45 -5.61
CA LEU A 41 -0.17 -5.31 -6.25
C LEU A 41 0.57 -5.69 -7.54
N ASP A 42 1.19 -6.88 -7.62
CA ASP A 42 1.84 -7.35 -8.85
C ASP A 42 0.81 -7.62 -9.98
N SER A 43 -0.45 -7.88 -9.63
CA SER A 43 -1.52 -8.23 -10.56
C SER A 43 -2.45 -7.05 -10.88
N THR A 44 -2.17 -5.87 -10.32
CA THR A 44 -2.97 -4.67 -10.59
C THR A 44 -2.72 -4.15 -12.00
N GLU A 45 -3.77 -3.66 -12.65
CA GLU A 45 -3.70 -2.95 -13.92
C GLU A 45 -3.69 -1.42 -13.69
N GLY A 46 -3.92 -0.99 -12.44
CA GLY A 46 -3.89 0.38 -11.99
C GLY A 46 -2.49 0.96 -11.81
N GLU A 47 -2.43 2.26 -11.59
CA GLU A 47 -1.17 2.98 -11.39
C GLU A 47 -0.90 3.16 -9.90
N ILE A 48 0.25 2.72 -9.40
CA ILE A 48 0.69 3.07 -8.04
C ILE A 48 1.10 4.55 -8.02
N VAL A 49 0.29 5.39 -7.37
CA VAL A 49 0.49 6.86 -7.32
C VAL A 49 1.19 7.33 -6.04
N ILE A 50 1.20 6.49 -5.00
CA ILE A 50 1.90 6.67 -3.71
C ILE A 50 2.34 5.31 -3.19
N GLY A 51 3.55 5.24 -2.62
CA GLY A 51 4.04 4.05 -1.91
C GLY A 51 4.60 2.98 -2.85
N GLY A 52 4.27 1.72 -2.57
CA GLY A 52 4.75 0.56 -3.33
C GLY A 52 6.03 -0.07 -2.79
N GLY A 53 6.69 0.55 -1.80
CA GLY A 53 7.84 -0.04 -1.12
C GLY A 53 7.48 -1.28 -0.31
N MET A 54 8.30 -2.33 -0.39
CA MET A 54 8.11 -3.57 0.38
C MET A 54 9.43 -4.08 0.96
N ASP A 55 9.35 -4.75 2.11
CA ASP A 55 10.45 -5.52 2.71
C ASP A 55 9.87 -6.81 3.30
N GLU A 56 10.12 -7.92 2.61
CA GLU A 56 9.64 -9.25 3.01
C GLU A 56 10.27 -9.75 4.32
N ALA A 57 11.55 -9.43 4.56
CA ALA A 57 12.25 -9.86 5.76
C ALA A 57 11.66 -9.22 7.02
N GLN A 58 11.10 -8.01 6.89
CA GLN A 58 10.40 -7.30 7.96
C GLN A 58 8.88 -7.39 7.89
N LEU A 59 8.32 -8.13 6.92
CA LEU A 59 6.88 -8.17 6.63
C LEU A 59 6.27 -6.77 6.50
N PHE A 60 6.98 -5.86 5.86
CA PHE A 60 6.59 -4.46 5.72
C PHE A 60 6.07 -4.18 4.31
N ILE A 61 4.89 -3.59 4.22
CA ILE A 61 4.34 -3.00 3.00
C ILE A 61 4.06 -1.53 3.29
N GLU A 62 4.63 -0.64 2.49
CA GLU A 62 4.37 0.80 2.58
C GLU A 62 2.90 1.12 2.29
N PRO A 63 2.26 2.07 2.98
CA PRO A 63 0.96 2.57 2.61
C PRO A 63 0.90 2.94 1.13
N THR A 64 0.16 2.16 0.36
CA THR A 64 0.17 2.17 -1.09
C THR A 64 -1.19 2.60 -1.61
N ILE A 65 -1.19 3.63 -2.47
CA ILE A 65 -2.40 4.08 -3.18
C ILE A 65 -2.26 3.71 -4.64
N VAL A 66 -3.23 2.97 -5.13
CA VAL A 66 -3.37 2.57 -6.53
C VAL A 66 -4.52 3.34 -7.14
N LEU A 67 -4.28 4.01 -8.26
CA LEU A 67 -5.34 4.59 -9.08
C LEU A 67 -5.85 3.49 -10.02
N ALA A 68 -6.89 2.77 -9.59
CA ALA A 68 -7.51 1.71 -10.37
C ALA A 68 -8.46 2.30 -11.43
N ASN A 69 -8.36 1.79 -12.66
CA ASN A 69 -9.20 2.24 -13.78
C ASN A 69 -10.29 1.22 -14.18
N SER A 70 -10.36 0.09 -13.46
CA SER A 70 -11.24 -1.03 -13.78
C SER A 70 -11.86 -1.62 -12.52
N PRO A 71 -13.18 -1.92 -12.50
CA PRO A 71 -13.80 -2.66 -11.40
C PRO A 71 -13.34 -4.12 -11.34
N HIS A 72 -12.62 -4.59 -12.36
CA HIS A 72 -12.04 -5.92 -12.40
C HIS A 72 -10.59 -5.98 -11.90
N ASP A 73 -9.99 -4.84 -11.57
CA ASP A 73 -8.65 -4.80 -11.01
C ASP A 73 -8.58 -5.59 -9.69
N SER A 74 -7.49 -6.32 -9.51
CA SER A 74 -7.16 -7.06 -8.29
C SER A 74 -7.36 -6.24 -7.01
N VAL A 75 -6.92 -4.97 -6.98
CA VAL A 75 -7.02 -4.10 -5.79
C VAL A 75 -8.45 -3.66 -5.48
N VAL A 76 -9.38 -3.79 -6.44
CA VAL A 76 -10.81 -3.47 -6.28
C VAL A 76 -11.62 -4.73 -5.97
N ARG A 77 -11.30 -5.86 -6.59
CA ARG A 77 -12.05 -7.13 -6.43
C ARG A 77 -11.75 -7.87 -5.14
N GLU A 78 -10.51 -7.77 -4.66
CA GLU A 78 -10.05 -8.50 -3.49
C GLU A 78 -9.97 -7.59 -2.28
N GLU A 79 -10.37 -8.09 -1.12
CA GLU A 79 -10.23 -7.35 0.12
C GLU A 79 -8.76 -7.27 0.55
N SER A 80 -8.20 -6.06 0.64
CA SER A 80 -6.77 -5.88 0.93
C SER A 80 -6.41 -6.27 2.37
N PHE A 81 -7.25 -5.98 3.37
CA PHE A 81 -6.97 -6.23 4.79
C PHE A 81 -5.57 -5.75 5.24
N GLY A 82 -5.09 -4.68 4.59
CA GLY A 82 -3.73 -4.20 4.75
C GLY A 82 -3.56 -2.80 4.15
N PRO A 83 -2.32 -2.31 4.05
CA PRO A 83 -2.04 -0.91 3.74
C PRO A 83 -2.11 -0.61 2.23
N ILE A 84 -3.15 -1.11 1.53
CA ILE A 84 -3.38 -0.92 0.10
C ILE A 84 -4.77 -0.29 -0.09
N PHE A 85 -4.81 0.84 -0.79
CA PHE A 85 -6.01 1.62 -1.08
C PHE A 85 -6.15 1.78 -2.60
N ALA A 86 -7.35 1.55 -3.12
CA ALA A 86 -7.71 1.71 -4.53
C ALA A 86 -8.67 2.90 -4.72
#